data_AF-A0A2R8F0F2-F1
#
_entry.id   AF-A0A2R8F0F2-F1
#
_cell.length_a   1.000
_cell.length_b   1.000
_cell.length_c   1.000
_cell.angle_alpha   90.00
_cell.angle_beta   90.00
_cell.angle_gamma   90.00
#
_symmetry.space_group_name_H-M   'P 1'
#
loop_
_entity.id
_entity.type
_entity.pdbx_description
1 polymer ?
#
loop_
_entity_poly.entity_id
_entity_poly.type
_entity_poly.pdbx_seq_one_letter_code
_entity_poly.pdbx_strand_id
1 'polypeptide(L)'
;MNNLNQEKKRFIFTGTLGSGKTSVILALEKLVYVVILKSATDVIAESQAKGDMRPWEQPDFVDKIVLTQKLRQMNAVCEVQFYDR
;
A
#
# COMPACT_ATOMS: atom_id res chain seq x y z
N MET A 1 -22.54 12.95 22.76
CA MET A 1 -22.14 11.59 22.36
C MET A 1 -21.52 11.69 20.98
N ASN A 2 -20.18 11.66 20.90
CA ASN A 2 -19.48 11.83 19.63
C ASN A 2 -19.58 10.52 18.83
N ASN A 3 -20.03 10.63 17.57
CA ASN A 3 -20.15 9.51 16.64
C ASN A 3 -18.81 8.79 16.48
N LEU A 4 -18.69 7.59 17.03
CA LEU A 4 -17.52 6.70 16.94
C LEU A 4 -17.35 6.06 15.54
N ASN A 5 -18.17 6.45 14.56
CA ASN A 5 -18.13 5.94 13.18
C ASN A 5 -17.77 7.04 12.18
N GLN A 6 -16.66 7.77 12.40
CA GLN A 6 -15.99 8.39 11.24
C GLN A 6 -15.34 7.25 10.45
N GLU A 7 -16.10 6.64 9.54
CA GLU A 7 -15.55 5.67 8.59
C GLU A 7 -14.46 6.36 7.77
N LYS A 8 -13.21 5.90 7.91
CA LYS A 8 -12.10 6.36 7.07
C LYS A 8 -12.48 6.16 5.60
N LYS A 9 -12.44 7.23 4.80
CA LYS A 9 -12.71 7.17 3.35
C LYS A 9 -11.52 6.52 2.66
N ARG A 10 -11.78 5.39 1.99
CA ARG A 10 -10.74 4.58 1.34
C ARG A 10 -10.93 4.56 -0.17
N PHE A 11 -9.87 4.89 -0.90
CA PHE A 11 -9.85 4.93 -2.36
C PHE A 11 -8.77 3.98 -2.90
N ILE A 12 -9.08 3.21 -3.93
CA ILE A 12 -8.13 2.32 -4.59
C ILE A 12 -7.77 2.90 -5.96
N PHE A 13 -6.47 3.13 -6.17
CA PHE A 13 -5.91 3.49 -7.47
C PHE A 13 -5.64 2.23 -8.29
N THR A 14 -6.37 2.08 -9.37
CA THR A 14 -6.18 1.03 -10.38
C THR A 14 -6.05 1.66 -11.76
N GLY A 15 -5.46 0.93 -12.69
CA GLY A 15 -5.01 1.45 -13.98
C GLY A 15 -3.87 0.62 -14.53
N THR A 16 -3.70 0.67 -15.85
CA THR A 16 -2.64 -0.03 -16.58
C THR A 16 -1.27 0.62 -16.34
N LEU A 17 -0.21 -0.08 -16.72
CA LEU A 17 1.13 0.51 -16.77
C LEU A 17 1.11 1.75 -17.68
N GLY A 18 1.69 2.85 -17.22
CA GLY A 18 1.70 4.12 -17.96
C GLY A 18 0.41 4.96 -17.85
N SER A 19 -0.61 4.52 -17.11
CA SER A 19 -1.85 5.30 -16.89
C SER A 19 -1.66 6.57 -16.02
N GLY A 20 -0.44 6.84 -15.54
CA GLY A 20 -0.12 8.03 -14.77
C GLY A 20 -0.44 7.94 -13.27
N LYS A 21 -0.72 6.75 -12.72
CA LYS A 21 -0.98 6.58 -11.27
C LYS A 21 0.10 7.22 -10.40
N THR A 22 1.37 7.00 -10.74
CA THR A 22 2.52 7.56 -10.00
C THR A 22 2.44 9.09 -9.94
N SER A 23 2.06 9.75 -11.04
CA SER A 23 1.90 11.20 -11.08
C SER A 23 0.77 11.68 -10.15
N VAL A 24 -0.35 10.95 -10.09
CA VAL A 24 -1.47 11.25 -9.18
C VAL A 24 -1.08 11.04 -7.72
N ILE A 25 -0.36 9.94 -7.43
CA ILE A 25 0.15 9.64 -6.09
C ILE A 25 1.07 10.77 -5.59
N LEU A 26 2.04 11.19 -6.40
CA LEU A 26 2.95 12.29 -6.07
C LEU A 26 2.20 13.62 -5.85
N ALA A 27 1.12 13.87 -6.60
CA ALA A 27 0.30 15.05 -6.41
C ALA A 27 -0.49 15.00 -5.09
N LEU A 28 -1.02 13.83 -4.72
CA LEU A 28 -1.72 13.63 -3.45
C LEU A 28 -0.80 13.77 -2.24
N GLU A 29 0.43 13.25 -2.31
CA GLU A 29 1.43 13.42 -1.26
C GLU A 29 1.77 14.91 -1.05
N LYS A 30 1.88 15.70 -2.13
CA LYS A 30 2.07 17.16 -2.05
C LYS A 30 0.88 17.88 -1.39
N LEU A 31 -0.31 17.30 -1.46
CA LEU A 31 -1.52 17.81 -0.81
C LEU A 31 -1.70 17.27 0.63
N VAL A 32 -0.67 16.62 1.20
CA VAL A 32 -0.65 16.08 2.58
C VAL A 32 -1.60 14.89 2.77
N TYR A 33 -2.05 14.26 1.68
CA TYR A 33 -2.79 13.01 1.77
C TYR A 33 -1.85 11.81 1.96
N VAL A 34 -2.31 10.83 2.73
CA VAL A 34 -1.58 9.57 2.93
C VAL A 34 -1.87 8.61 1.78
N VAL A 35 -0.81 8.22 1.08
CA VAL A 35 -0.86 7.15 0.08
C VAL A 35 -0.14 5.92 0.64
N ILE A 36 -0.83 4.78 0.59
CA ILE A 36 -0.29 3.48 0.98
C ILE A 36 0.10 2.74 -0.31
N LEU A 37 1.41 2.71 -0.57
CA LEU A 37 1.99 2.02 -1.73
C LEU A 37 1.86 0.50 -1.61
N LYS A 38 1.86 -0.15 -2.79
CA LYS A 38 1.79 -1.61 -2.94
C LYS A 38 2.97 -2.30 -2.23
N SER A 39 2.66 -3.16 -1.27
CA SER A 39 3.65 -3.92 -0.50
C SER A 39 4.38 -5.03 -1.25
N ALA A 40 3.83 -5.54 -2.37
CA ALA A 40 4.45 -6.64 -3.11
C ALA A 40 5.88 -6.31 -3.59
N THR A 41 6.09 -5.08 -4.10
CA THR A 41 7.40 -4.64 -4.56
C THR A 41 8.42 -4.62 -3.41
N ASP A 42 8.01 -4.14 -2.24
CA ASP A 42 8.87 -4.05 -1.08
C ASP A 42 9.19 -5.42 -0.49
N VAL A 43 8.18 -6.32 -0.44
CA VAL A 43 8.38 -7.71 0.00
C VAL A 43 9.34 -8.45 -0.93
N ILE A 44 9.24 -8.22 -2.24
CA ILE A 44 10.20 -8.79 -3.22
C ILE A 44 11.60 -8.24 -2.95
N ALA A 45 11.75 -6.92 -2.88
CA ALA A 45 13.05 -6.28 -2.68
C ALA A 45 13.72 -6.72 -1.36
N GLU A 46 12.97 -6.79 -0.27
CA GLU A 46 13.44 -7.24 1.03
C GLU A 46 13.89 -8.71 0.99
N SER A 47 13.10 -9.58 0.34
CA SER A 47 13.41 -11.01 0.26
C SER A 47 14.63 -11.27 -0.64
N GLN A 48 14.75 -10.55 -1.75
CA GLN A 48 15.91 -10.61 -2.64
C GLN A 48 17.18 -10.10 -1.95
N ALA A 49 17.08 -9.05 -1.13
CA ALA A 49 18.19 -8.58 -0.32
C ALA A 49 18.66 -9.62 0.72
N LYS A 50 17.76 -10.53 1.14
CA LYS A 50 18.07 -11.67 2.04
C LYS A 50 18.54 -12.92 1.29
N GLY A 51 18.69 -12.86 -0.04
CA GLY A 51 19.18 -13.95 -0.87
C GLY A 51 18.10 -14.84 -1.49
N ASP A 52 16.82 -14.59 -1.22
CA ASP A 52 15.72 -15.27 -1.92
C ASP A 52 15.39 -14.54 -3.22
N MET A 53 15.94 -15.04 -4.33
CA MET A 53 15.79 -14.41 -5.64
C MET A 53 14.37 -14.52 -6.20
N ARG A 54 13.58 -15.50 -5.75
CA ARG A 54 12.23 -15.80 -6.25
C ARG A 54 11.25 -15.96 -5.09
N PRO A 55 11.01 -14.90 -4.30
CA PRO A 55 10.14 -14.99 -3.14
C PRO A 55 8.69 -15.33 -3.50
N TRP A 56 8.26 -15.06 -4.74
CA TRP A 56 6.93 -15.43 -5.23
C TRP A 56 6.71 -16.93 -5.44
N GLU A 57 7.77 -17.75 -5.41
CA GLU A 57 7.66 -19.21 -5.43
C GLU A 57 7.47 -19.79 -4.02
N GLN A 58 7.68 -18.97 -2.97
CA GLN A 58 7.50 -19.39 -1.59
C GLN A 58 6.01 -19.43 -1.20
N PRO A 59 5.57 -20.44 -0.45
CA PRO A 59 4.17 -20.58 -0.06
C PRO A 59 3.68 -19.44 0.85
N ASP A 60 4.59 -18.79 1.58
CA ASP A 60 4.30 -17.69 2.51
C ASP A 60 4.34 -16.30 1.85
N PHE A 61 4.57 -16.21 0.54
CA PHE A 61 4.72 -14.94 -0.18
C PHE A 61 3.50 -14.03 -0.03
N VAL A 62 2.31 -14.60 -0.23
CA VAL A 62 1.05 -13.86 -0.13
C VAL A 62 0.84 -13.37 1.31
N ASP A 63 1.18 -14.18 2.30
CA ASP A 63 1.05 -13.83 3.71
C ASP A 63 1.96 -12.65 4.08
N LYS A 64 3.21 -12.65 3.59
CA LYS A 64 4.15 -11.53 3.77
C LYS A 64 3.62 -10.22 3.19
N ILE A 65 3.00 -10.27 2.00
CA ILE A 65 2.37 -9.11 1.36
C ILE A 65 1.20 -8.61 2.21
N VAL A 66 0.28 -9.51 2.59
CA VAL A 66 -0.91 -9.14 3.37
C VAL A 66 -0.53 -8.54 4.72
N LEU A 67 0.45 -9.13 5.42
CA LEU A 67 0.92 -8.66 6.71
C LEU A 67 1.54 -7.27 6.59
N THR A 68 2.43 -7.06 5.61
CA THR A 68 3.04 -5.76 5.35
C THR A 68 1.99 -4.70 5.01
N GLN A 69 1.00 -5.05 4.18
CA GLN A 69 -0.08 -4.14 3.82
C GLN A 69 -0.94 -3.75 5.04
N LYS A 70 -1.29 -4.72 5.89
CA LYS A 70 -2.08 -4.47 7.11
C LYS A 70 -1.32 -3.58 8.10
N LEU A 71 -0.02 -3.80 8.29
CA LEU A 71 0.81 -2.95 9.15
C LEU A 71 0.80 -1.49 8.66
N ARG A 72 0.93 -1.26 7.35
CA ARG A 72 0.82 0.09 6.76
C ARG A 72 -0.55 0.72 6.97
N GLN A 73 -1.61 -0.07 6.84
CA GLN A 73 -2.99 0.37 7.07
C GLN A 73 -3.25 0.80 8.52
N MET A 74 -2.76 0.02 9.48
CA MET A 74 -2.92 0.29 10.91
C MET A 74 -2.14 1.55 11.32
N ASN A 75 -0.95 1.76 10.76
CA ASN A 75 -0.11 2.91 11.05
C ASN A 75 -0.58 4.21 10.35
N ALA A 76 -1.48 4.12 9.37
CA ALA A 76 -2.04 5.29 8.68
C ALA A 76 -3.14 5.98 9.52
N VAL A 77 -2.77 7.03 10.25
CA VAL A 77 -3.67 7.84 11.08
C VAL A 77 -4.20 9.06 10.30
N CYS A 78 -5.05 8.80 9.30
CA CYS A 78 -5.70 9.84 8.51
C CYS A 78 -7.16 9.48 8.20
N GLU A 79 -7.99 10.50 7.93
CA GLU A 79 -9.40 10.36 7.57
C GLU A 79 -9.59 9.82 6.15
N VAL A 80 -8.68 10.17 5.24
CA VAL A 80 -8.67 9.74 3.83
C VAL A 80 -7.42 8.93 3.54
N GLN A 81 -7.61 7.72 3.00
CA GLN A 81 -6.53 6.78 2.66
C GLN A 81 -6.62 6.39 1.19
N PHE A 82 -5.50 6.53 0.48
CA PHE A 82 -5.36 6.09 -0.90
C PHE A 82 -4.48 4.83 -0.97
N TYR A 83 -4.87 3.86 -1.79
CA TYR A 83 -4.18 2.58 -1.95
C TYR A 83 -3.75 2.38 -3.39
N ASP A 84 -2.48 2.11 -3.63
CA ASP A 84 -2.01 1.67 -4.94
C ASP A 84 -2.11 0.13 -5.08
N ARG A 85 -2.54 -0.35 -6.24
CA ARG A 85 -2.77 -1.77 -6.56
C ARG A 85 -1.91 -2.25 -7.72
#